data_AF-A0A7V9ES69-F1
#
_entry.id   AF-A0A7V9ES69-F1
#
_cell.length_a   1.000
_cell.length_b   1.000
_cell.length_c   1.000
_cell.angle_alpha   90.00
_cell.angle_beta   90.00
_cell.angle_gamma   90.00
#
_symmetry.space_group_name_H-M   'P 1'
#
loop_
_entity.id
_entity.type
_entity.pdbx_description
1 polymer ?
#
loop_
_entity_poly.entity_id
_entity_poly.type
_entity_poly.pdbx_seq_one_letter_code
_entity_poly.pdbx_strand_id
1 'polypeptide(L)'
;MIGRLDRDRDEIVPLWDVLFAQAKDIPKLRRRRMVLAKNTHEGLGAPAVIFPMTFILLCGQVVPFLLLFSSVPSVVRFMAATACSLAFLPRLVAAGRFRQPWLSVLLHPLGVIALVGIQWFGLFRHLSGRRPQWKGRSLGADT
;
A
#
# COMPACT_ATOMS: atom_id res chain seq x y z
N MET A 1 -22.69 63.83 16.55
CA MET A 1 -23.39 62.54 16.47
C MET A 1 -22.72 61.72 15.37
N ILE A 2 -21.99 60.68 15.78
CA ILE A 2 -21.03 59.90 14.96
C ILE A 2 -21.79 58.73 14.31
N GLY A 3 -21.82 58.70 12.97
CA GLY A 3 -22.45 57.67 12.16
C GLY A 3 -21.45 56.62 11.68
N ARG A 4 -21.39 55.50 12.40
CA ARG A 4 -21.17 54.12 11.94
C ARG A 4 -20.20 53.92 10.76
N LEU A 5 -18.91 53.86 11.08
CA LEU A 5 -17.93 53.04 10.36
C LEU A 5 -18.05 51.60 10.89
N ASP A 6 -18.88 50.79 10.25
CA ASP A 6 -18.93 49.34 10.50
C ASP A 6 -18.19 48.62 9.36
N ARG A 7 -16.86 48.76 9.40
CA ARG A 7 -15.91 48.22 8.43
C ARG A 7 -15.17 47.05 9.08
N ASP A 8 -15.32 45.87 8.46
CA ASP A 8 -14.36 44.74 8.43
C ASP A 8 -14.01 43.97 9.72
N ARG A 9 -14.92 43.18 10.32
CA ARG A 9 -14.47 42.21 11.34
C ARG A 9 -15.04 40.79 11.41
N ASP A 10 -16.10 40.38 10.72
CA ASP A 10 -16.76 39.10 11.11
C ASP A 10 -16.97 38.03 10.02
N GLU A 11 -16.59 38.25 8.76
CA GLU A 11 -16.57 37.18 7.76
C GLU A 11 -15.13 36.79 7.39
N ILE A 12 -14.40 36.21 8.34
CA ILE A 12 -13.29 35.31 8.00
C ILE A 12 -13.95 34.04 7.44
N VAL A 13 -14.40 34.10 6.19
CA VAL A 13 -14.57 32.88 5.40
C VAL A 13 -13.22 32.20 5.47
N PRO A 14 -13.10 31.01 6.07
CA PRO A 14 -11.80 30.39 6.25
C PRO A 14 -11.15 30.30 4.88
N LEU A 15 -9.93 30.84 4.73
CA LEU A 15 -9.17 30.77 3.48
C LEU A 15 -9.13 29.33 2.93
N TRP A 16 -9.18 28.37 3.85
CA TRP A 16 -9.31 26.94 3.63
C TRP A 16 -10.60 26.57 2.86
N ASP A 17 -11.76 27.15 3.16
CA ASP A 17 -13.03 26.84 2.46
C ASP A 17 -13.01 27.32 1.01
N VAL A 18 -12.43 28.49 0.74
CA VAL A 18 -12.23 28.99 -0.64
C VAL A 18 -11.21 28.13 -1.40
N LEU A 19 -10.11 27.73 -0.74
CA LEU A 19 -9.08 26.86 -1.31
C LEU A 19 -9.57 25.41 -1.54
N PHE A 20 -10.41 24.87 -0.66
CA PHE A 20 -10.97 23.51 -0.79
C PHE A 20 -12.19 23.45 -1.70
N ALA A 21 -12.95 24.54 -1.86
CA ALA A 21 -14.03 24.65 -2.85
C ALA A 21 -13.48 24.67 -4.28
N GLN A 22 -12.37 25.38 -4.53
CA GLN A 22 -11.70 25.43 -5.85
C GLN A 22 -11.09 24.07 -6.27
N ALA A 23 -10.74 23.20 -5.32
CA ALA A 23 -10.13 21.90 -5.60
C ALA A 23 -11.15 20.79 -5.93
N LYS A 24 -12.45 21.00 -5.67
CA LYS A 24 -13.51 19.98 -5.88
C LYS A 24 -13.83 19.75 -7.36
N ASP A 25 -13.68 20.78 -8.21
CA ASP A 25 -14.15 20.77 -9.60
C ASP A 25 -13.03 20.87 -10.65
N ILE A 26 -11.89 20.23 -10.39
CA ILE A 26 -10.86 20.06 -11.43
C ILE A 26 -11.14 18.72 -12.16
N PRO A 27 -11.77 18.71 -13.35
CA PRO A 27 -12.08 17.48 -14.08
C PRO A 27 -10.85 16.60 -14.36
N LYS A 28 -9.66 17.22 -14.45
CA LYS A 28 -8.36 16.50 -14.55
C LYS A 28 -8.06 15.62 -13.32
N LEU A 29 -8.48 16.01 -12.12
CA LEU A 29 -8.28 15.21 -10.90
C LEU A 29 -9.26 14.04 -10.80
N ARG A 30 -10.48 14.20 -11.34
CA ARG A 30 -11.50 13.14 -11.38
C ARG A 30 -11.07 11.97 -12.26
N ARG A 31 -10.52 12.25 -13.45
CA ARG A 31 -9.94 11.21 -14.33
C ARG A 31 -8.78 10.47 -13.66
N ARG A 32 -7.87 11.18 -12.99
CA ARG A 32 -6.73 10.58 -12.30
C ARG A 32 -7.18 9.64 -11.17
N ARG A 33 -8.17 10.05 -10.36
CA ARG A 33 -8.73 9.22 -9.28
C ARG A 33 -9.40 7.96 -9.80
N MET A 34 -10.14 8.04 -10.91
CA MET A 34 -10.76 6.85 -11.54
C MET A 34 -9.71 5.87 -12.09
N VAL A 35 -8.63 6.37 -12.70
CA VAL A 35 -7.54 5.51 -13.18
C VAL A 35 -6.81 4.82 -12.02
N LEU A 36 -6.53 5.54 -10.93
CA LEU A 36 -5.92 4.97 -9.72
C LEU A 36 -6.83 3.91 -9.08
N ALA A 37 -8.12 4.19 -8.95
CA ALA A 37 -9.09 3.24 -8.41
C ALA A 37 -9.23 1.99 -9.30
N LYS A 38 -9.25 2.18 -10.63
CA LYS A 38 -9.28 1.08 -11.60
C LYS A 38 -8.00 0.24 -11.52
N ASN A 39 -6.82 0.86 -11.50
CA ASN A 39 -5.54 0.17 -11.31
C ASN A 39 -5.46 -0.58 -9.96
N THR A 40 -6.16 -0.10 -8.93
CA THR A 40 -6.22 -0.78 -7.63
C THR A 40 -7.05 -2.07 -7.73
N HIS A 41 -8.17 -2.02 -8.47
CA HIS A 41 -9.02 -3.19 -8.71
C HIS A 41 -8.36 -4.20 -9.67
N GLU A 42 -7.76 -3.74 -10.75
CA GLU A 42 -7.16 -4.58 -11.78
C GLU A 42 -5.78 -5.13 -11.37
N GLY A 43 -5.00 -4.39 -10.56
CA GLY A 43 -3.61 -4.75 -10.24
C GLY A 43 -3.36 -5.35 -8.86
N LEU A 44 -4.21 -5.08 -7.85
CA LEU A 44 -3.96 -5.50 -6.45
C LEU A 44 -5.09 -6.33 -5.82
N GLY A 45 -6.32 -6.28 -6.36
CA GLY A 45 -7.48 -6.96 -5.80
C GLY A 45 -7.97 -8.18 -6.58
N ALA A 46 -7.41 -8.47 -7.75
CA ALA A 46 -7.84 -9.59 -8.57
C ALA A 46 -7.44 -10.93 -7.90
N PRO A 47 -8.38 -11.85 -7.61
CA PRO A 47 -8.10 -13.16 -7.01
C PRO A 47 -7.00 -13.94 -7.75
N ALA A 48 -6.95 -13.81 -9.07
CA ALA A 48 -5.98 -14.47 -9.94
C ALA A 48 -4.53 -14.00 -9.72
N VAL A 49 -4.32 -12.81 -9.16
CA VAL A 49 -2.97 -12.25 -8.91
C VAL A 49 -2.44 -12.68 -7.53
N ILE A 50 -3.33 -12.98 -6.58
CA ILE A 50 -2.95 -13.31 -5.20
C ILE A 50 -2.13 -14.60 -5.13
N PHE A 51 -2.53 -15.63 -5.87
CA PHE A 51 -1.81 -16.91 -5.89
C PHE A 51 -0.36 -16.81 -6.42
N PRO A 52 -0.10 -16.30 -7.65
CA PRO A 52 1.26 -16.19 -8.15
C PRO A 52 2.11 -15.25 -7.29
N MET A 53 1.52 -14.17 -6.76
CA MET A 53 2.24 -13.27 -5.86
C MET A 53 2.58 -13.91 -4.52
N THR A 54 1.66 -14.68 -3.93
CA THR A 54 1.92 -15.44 -2.71
C THR A 54 3.11 -16.39 -2.91
N PHE A 55 3.12 -17.11 -4.03
CA PHE A 55 4.19 -18.05 -4.36
C PHE A 55 5.54 -17.34 -4.51
N ILE A 56 5.61 -16.29 -5.34
CA ILE A 56 6.84 -15.53 -5.58
C ILE A 56 7.37 -14.89 -4.28
N LEU A 57 6.47 -14.31 -3.47
CA LEU A 57 6.85 -13.66 -2.22
C LEU A 57 7.37 -14.67 -1.19
N LEU A 58 6.66 -15.78 -0.97
CA LEU A 58 7.09 -16.78 0.02
C LEU A 58 8.35 -17.51 -0.45
N CYS A 59 8.41 -17.95 -1.71
CA CYS A 59 9.57 -18.66 -2.25
C CYS A 59 10.80 -17.77 -2.38
N GLY A 60 10.64 -16.49 -2.71
CA GLY A 60 11.75 -15.56 -2.87
C GLY A 60 12.24 -14.93 -1.57
N GLN A 61 11.35 -14.72 -0.59
CA GLN A 61 11.64 -13.91 0.60
C GLN A 61 11.57 -14.68 1.93
N VAL A 62 10.95 -15.87 1.96
CA VAL A 62 10.77 -16.64 3.21
C VAL A 62 11.50 -17.98 3.17
N VAL A 63 11.29 -18.78 2.12
CA VAL A 63 11.89 -20.12 1.97
C VAL A 63 13.42 -20.11 2.05
N PRO A 64 14.16 -19.19 1.42
CA PRO A 64 15.63 -19.19 1.46
C PRO A 64 16.17 -19.07 2.89
N PHE A 65 15.49 -18.32 3.76
CA PHE A 65 15.86 -18.20 5.16
C PHE A 65 15.65 -19.51 5.93
N LEU A 66 14.53 -20.19 5.69
CA LEU A 66 14.27 -21.50 6.31
C LEU A 66 15.32 -22.54 5.88
N LEU A 67 15.73 -22.51 4.61
CA LEU A 67 16.76 -23.41 4.07
C LEU A 67 18.14 -23.15 4.70
N LEU A 68 18.49 -21.90 5.01
CA LEU A 68 19.76 -21.57 5.68
C LEU A 68 19.90 -22.21 7.07
N PHE A 69 18.80 -22.32 7.83
CA PHE A 69 18.78 -22.93 9.16
C PHE A 69 18.49 -24.43 9.16
N SER A 70 18.18 -25.00 8.00
CA SER A 70 17.85 -26.42 7.86
C SER A 70 19.09 -27.29 7.62
N SER A 71 18.94 -28.60 7.85
CA SER A 71 19.94 -29.59 7.45
C SER A 71 19.77 -29.90 5.96
N VAL A 72 20.43 -29.10 5.11
CA VAL A 72 20.44 -29.24 3.65
C VAL A 72 21.87 -29.38 3.14
N PRO A 73 22.08 -29.98 1.94
CA PRO A 73 23.39 -30.08 1.32
C PRO A 73 24.07 -28.71 1.16
N SER A 74 25.40 -28.69 1.18
CA SER A 74 26.21 -27.46 1.10
C SER A 74 25.90 -26.61 -0.14
N VAL A 75 25.66 -27.25 -1.28
CA VAL A 75 25.25 -26.56 -2.52
C VAL A 75 23.92 -25.83 -2.36
N VAL A 76 22.93 -26.45 -1.71
CA VAL A 76 21.61 -25.85 -1.47
C VAL A 76 21.73 -24.70 -0.49
N ARG A 77 22.56 -24.85 0.55
CA ARG A 77 22.84 -23.79 1.53
C ARG A 77 23.51 -22.58 0.87
N PHE A 78 24.45 -22.81 -0.05
CA PHE A 78 25.09 -21.74 -0.82
C PHE A 78 24.10 -20.99 -1.70
N MET A 79 23.27 -21.71 -2.46
CA MET A 79 22.22 -21.10 -3.28
C MET A 79 21.21 -20.31 -2.44
N ALA A 80 20.82 -20.85 -1.27
CA ALA A 80 19.95 -20.16 -0.32
C ALA A 80 20.60 -18.87 0.21
N ALA A 81 21.90 -18.89 0.53
CA ALA A 81 22.64 -17.70 0.95
C ALA A 81 22.64 -16.64 -0.16
N THR A 82 22.93 -17.02 -1.40
CA THR A 82 22.89 -16.10 -2.55
C THR A 82 21.49 -15.51 -2.75
N ALA A 83 20.44 -16.33 -2.67
CA ALA A 83 19.06 -15.87 -2.77
C ALA A 83 18.70 -14.88 -1.64
N CYS A 84 19.10 -15.17 -0.40
CA CYS A 84 18.92 -14.24 0.72
C CYS A 84 19.64 -12.91 0.50
N SER A 85 20.88 -12.93 -0.01
CA SER A 85 21.63 -11.71 -0.32
C SER A 85 20.93 -10.87 -1.39
N LEU A 86 20.48 -11.49 -2.48
CA LEU A 86 19.76 -10.81 -3.55
C LEU A 86 18.41 -10.26 -3.08
N ALA A 87 17.72 -10.97 -2.18
CA ALA A 87 16.47 -10.53 -1.59
C ALA A 87 16.64 -9.32 -0.66
N PHE A 88 17.71 -9.29 0.15
CA PHE A 88 17.96 -8.21 1.11
C PHE A 88 18.66 -6.98 0.50
N LEU A 89 19.40 -7.12 -0.59
CA LEU A 89 20.17 -6.03 -1.18
C LEU A 89 19.31 -4.79 -1.49
N PRO A 90 18.13 -4.89 -2.15
CA PRO A 90 17.27 -3.73 -2.39
C PRO A 90 16.77 -3.10 -1.09
N ARG A 91 16.51 -3.92 -0.06
CA ARG A 91 16.04 -3.45 1.25
C ARG A 91 17.12 -2.69 2.00
N LEU A 92 18.35 -3.19 1.98
CA LEU A 92 19.51 -2.53 2.57
C LEU A 92 19.83 -1.21 1.87
N VAL A 93 19.82 -1.20 0.53
CA VAL A 93 19.99 0.02 -0.27
C VAL A 93 18.90 1.04 0.06
N ALA A 94 17.63 0.61 0.13
CA ALA A 94 16.52 1.49 0.50
C ALA A 94 16.66 2.02 1.94
N ALA A 95 17.08 1.19 2.88
CA ALA A 95 17.27 1.60 4.27
C ALA A 95 18.38 2.65 4.40
N GLY A 96 19.52 2.46 3.73
CA GLY A 96 20.59 3.46 3.68
C GLY A 96 20.17 4.73 2.94
N ARG A 97 19.55 4.60 1.76
CA ARG A 97 19.19 5.73 0.89
C ARG A 97 18.09 6.62 1.44
N PHE A 98 17.11 6.03 2.12
CA PHE A 98 15.94 6.72 2.70
C PHE A 98 16.00 6.82 4.22
N ARG A 99 17.13 6.44 4.85
CA ARG A 99 17.35 6.46 6.31
C ARG A 99 16.24 5.75 7.08
N GLN A 100 15.76 4.63 6.55
CA GLN A 100 14.71 3.85 7.19
C GLN A 100 15.28 3.12 8.42
N PRO A 101 14.47 2.90 9.46
CA PRO A 101 14.93 2.20 10.65
C PRO A 101 15.41 0.79 10.29
N TRP A 102 16.58 0.40 10.81
CA TRP A 102 17.17 -0.94 10.62
C TRP A 102 16.23 -2.07 11.05
N LEU A 103 15.38 -1.81 12.04
CA LEU A 103 14.33 -2.73 12.45
C LEU A 103 13.41 -3.12 11.28
N SER A 104 13.17 -2.23 10.31
CA SER A 104 12.36 -2.53 9.12
C SER A 104 13.06 -3.45 8.12
N VAL A 105 14.40 -3.52 8.17
CA VAL A 105 15.18 -4.47 7.37
C VAL A 105 15.07 -5.86 8.01
N LEU A 106 15.25 -5.96 9.33
CA LEU A 106 15.13 -7.22 10.08
C LEU A 106 13.72 -7.80 10.04
N LEU A 107 12.69 -6.96 10.19
CA LEU A 107 11.29 -7.37 10.14
C LEU A 107 10.78 -7.59 8.71
N HIS A 108 11.63 -7.48 7.68
CA HIS A 108 11.18 -7.60 6.29
C HIS A 108 10.47 -8.94 5.99
N PRO A 109 10.99 -10.12 6.38
CA PRO A 109 10.30 -11.38 6.15
C PRO A 109 8.93 -11.44 6.86
N LEU A 110 8.83 -10.87 8.07
CA LEU A 110 7.56 -10.77 8.79
C LEU A 110 6.58 -9.82 8.08
N GLY A 111 7.08 -8.73 7.50
CA GLY A 111 6.29 -7.83 6.67
C GLY A 111 5.75 -8.51 5.41
N VAL A 112 6.53 -9.39 4.78
CA VAL A 112 6.07 -10.19 3.63
C VAL A 112 4.98 -11.17 4.04
N ILE A 113 5.14 -11.87 5.17
CA ILE A 113 4.11 -12.79 5.71
C ILE A 113 2.83 -12.01 6.03
N ALA A 114 2.93 -10.85 6.66
CA ALA A 114 1.78 -10.00 6.96
C ALA A 114 1.09 -9.49 5.69
N LEU A 115 1.85 -9.10 4.66
CA LEU A 115 1.32 -8.69 3.36
C LEU A 115 0.52 -9.82 2.71
N VAL A 116 1.07 -11.03 2.67
CA VAL A 116 0.36 -12.23 2.17
C VAL A 116 -0.90 -12.47 2.99
N GLY A 117 -0.83 -12.41 4.33
CA GLY A 117 -1.99 -12.55 5.20
C GLY A 117 -3.12 -11.55 4.90
N ILE A 118 -2.77 -10.28 4.66
CA ILE A 118 -3.73 -9.23 4.28
C ILE A 118 -4.34 -9.50 2.90
N GLN A 119 -3.55 -9.98 1.93
CA GLN A 119 -4.06 -10.36 0.60
C GLN A 119 -5.12 -11.45 0.71
N TRP A 120 -4.84 -12.51 1.48
CA TRP A 120 -5.78 -13.61 1.72
C TRP A 120 -7.02 -13.17 2.51
N PHE A 121 -6.87 -12.30 3.51
CA PHE A 121 -8.00 -11.71 4.23
C PHE A 121 -8.89 -10.88 3.29
N GLY A 122 -8.29 -10.07 2.41
CA GLY A 122 -9.00 -9.30 1.39
C GLY A 122 -9.77 -10.20 0.43
N LEU A 123 -9.15 -11.29 -0.03
CA LEU A 123 -9.80 -12.30 -0.87
C LEU A 123 -10.99 -12.96 -0.16
N PHE A 124 -10.81 -13.40 1.08
CA PHE A 124 -11.88 -14.01 1.87
C PHE A 124 -13.08 -13.06 2.03
N ARG A 125 -12.81 -11.78 2.31
CA ARG A 125 -13.88 -10.76 2.40
C ARG A 125 -14.56 -10.52 1.05
N HIS A 126 -13.80 -10.52 -0.04
CA HIS A 126 -14.34 -10.38 -1.39
C HIS A 126 -15.26 -11.56 -1.76
N LEU A 127 -14.81 -12.80 -1.51
CA LEU A 127 -15.60 -14.01 -1.72
C LEU A 127 -16.85 -14.06 -0.82
N SER A 128 -16.77 -13.50 0.39
CA SER A 128 -17.90 -13.37 1.32
C SER A 128 -18.89 -12.24 0.95
N GLY A 129 -18.76 -11.63 -0.24
CA GLY A 129 -19.63 -10.55 -0.71
C GLY A 129 -19.45 -9.20 0.01
N ARG A 130 -18.48 -9.09 0.94
CA ARG A 130 -18.21 -7.85 1.68
C ARG A 130 -17.31 -6.94 0.84
N ARG A 131 -17.94 -6.06 0.05
CA ARG A 131 -17.21 -5.07 -0.75
C ARG A 131 -16.41 -4.13 0.17
N PRO A 132 -15.18 -3.74 -0.21
CA PRO A 132 -14.42 -2.73 0.52
C PRO A 132 -15.22 -1.42 0.53
N GLN A 133 -15.64 -0.97 1.71
CA GLN A 133 -16.24 0.35 1.89
C GLN A 133 -15.14 1.32 2.33
N TRP A 134 -14.98 2.43 1.60
CA TRP A 134 -14.03 3.48 1.96
C TRP A 134 -14.80 4.73 2.40
N LYS A 135 -14.68 5.12 3.67
CA LYS A 135 -15.40 6.26 4.28
C LYS A 135 -16.91 6.28 3.92
N GLY A 136 -17.60 5.17 4.16
CA GLY A 136 -19.06 5.04 3.95
C GLY A 136 -19.51 5.01 2.49
N ARG A 137 -18.60 5.09 1.52
CA ARG A 137 -18.91 4.90 0.10
C ARG A 137 -18.65 3.45 -0.28
N SER A 138 -19.70 2.74 -0.69
CA SER A 138 -19.54 1.51 -1.44
C SER A 138 -18.89 1.87 -2.77
N LEU A 139 -17.80 1.18 -3.14
CA LEU A 139 -17.44 1.07 -4.56
C LEU A 139 -18.50 0.19 -5.23
N GLY A 140 -19.67 0.78 -5.46
CA GLY A 140 -20.62 0.30 -6.45
C GLY A 140 -20.04 0.65 -7.81
N ALA A 141 -19.76 -0.35 -8.63
CA ALA A 141 -19.82 -0.11 -10.07
C ALA A 141 -21.28 0.20 -10.36
N ASP A 142 -21.54 1.41 -10.85
CA ASP A 142 -22.80 1.72 -11.51
C ASP A 142 -22.87 0.81 -12.74
N THR A 143 -23.66 -0.26 -12.63
CA THR A 143 -24.16 -1.08 -13.74
C THR A 143 -25.62 -1.32 -13.49
#